data_AF-A0A0P9CK50-F1
#
_entry.id   AF-A0A0P9CK50-F1
#
_cell.length_a   1.000
_cell.length_b   1.000
_cell.length_c   1.000
_cell.angle_alpha   90.00
_cell.angle_beta   90.00
_cell.angle_gamma   90.00
#
_symmetry.space_group_name_H-M   'P 1'
#
loop_
_entity.id
_entity.type
_entity.pdbx_description
1 polymer ?
#
loop_
_entity_poly.entity_id
_entity_poly.type
_entity_poly.pdbx_seq_one_letter_code
_entity_poly.pdbx_strand_id
1 'polypeptide(L)'
;MDIFLRWEDTERAVIENGIETERNAGKPLQKITMDAAGNLSAFTLGLATVTHAHYWSFIFANIMNIKSLNDVITNQKLIKIKNEIDLGKTTCKNMCNDFIVWGGGDPAMKLWENNTFAGTETTECRPAIKARTDALLYYLGTLPYK
;
A
#
# COMPACT_ATOMS: atom_id res chain seq x y z
N MET A 1 -20.60 -18.29 0.41
CA MET A 1 -20.63 -17.84 -0.99
C MET A 1 -19.83 -16.56 -1.00
N ASP A 2 -18.53 -16.66 -1.26
CA ASP A 2 -17.64 -15.50 -1.31
C ASP A 2 -18.01 -14.71 -2.56
N ILE A 3 -18.68 -13.58 -2.35
CA ILE A 3 -18.92 -12.61 -3.41
C ILE A 3 -17.55 -12.05 -3.75
N PHE A 4 -16.98 -12.51 -4.86
CA PHE A 4 -15.86 -11.85 -5.51
C PHE A 4 -16.40 -10.50 -6.00
N LEU A 5 -16.33 -9.49 -5.12
CA LEU A 5 -16.63 -8.12 -5.49
C LEU A 5 -15.65 -7.75 -6.61
N ARG A 6 -16.19 -7.33 -7.75
CA ARG A 6 -15.34 -6.71 -8.76
C ARG A 6 -14.79 -5.42 -8.17
N TRP A 7 -13.65 -4.98 -8.67
CA TRP A 7 -12.99 -3.78 -8.17
C TRP A 7 -13.94 -2.56 -8.18
N GLU A 8 -14.79 -2.47 -9.21
CA GLU A 8 -15.80 -1.42 -9.35
C GLU A 8 -16.89 -1.49 -8.26
N ASP A 9 -17.28 -2.69 -7.81
CA ASP A 9 -18.27 -2.87 -6.73
C ASP A 9 -17.68 -2.43 -5.37
N THR A 10 -16.37 -2.59 -5.19
CA THR A 10 -15.64 -2.11 -4.00
C THR A 10 -15.48 -0.58 -4.02
N GLU A 11 -15.09 0.00 -5.15
CA GLU A 11 -15.02 1.46 -5.33
C GLU A 11 -16.38 2.12 -5.10
N ARG A 12 -17.46 1.54 -5.64
CA ARG A 12 -18.82 2.05 -5.41
C ARG A 12 -19.23 1.99 -3.94
N ALA A 13 -18.97 0.88 -3.24
CA ALA A 13 -19.29 0.76 -1.82
C ALA A 13 -18.51 1.75 -0.95
N VAL A 14 -17.26 2.05 -1.31
CA VAL A 14 -16.40 3.05 -0.64
C VAL A 14 -16.95 4.45 -0.82
N ILE A 15 -17.34 4.78 -2.05
CA ILE A 15 -17.90 6.09 -2.41
C ILE A 15 -19.28 6.30 -1.76
N GLU A 16 -20.19 5.33 -1.88
CA GLU A 16 -21.57 5.47 -1.42
C GLU A 16 -21.70 5.37 0.12
N ASN A 17 -20.85 4.58 0.79
CA ASN A 17 -20.94 4.36 2.24
C ASN A 17 -19.88 5.13 3.05
N GLY A 18 -19.00 5.89 2.38
CA GLY A 18 -17.91 6.63 3.04
C GLY A 18 -16.90 5.74 3.77
N ILE A 19 -16.74 4.49 3.33
CA ILE A 19 -15.80 3.54 3.93
C ILE A 19 -14.41 3.83 3.35
N GLU A 20 -13.50 4.37 4.15
CA GLU A 20 -12.11 4.57 3.75
C GLU A 20 -11.44 3.25 3.38
N THR A 21 -10.93 3.16 2.15
CA THR A 21 -10.11 2.01 1.75
C THR A 21 -8.78 2.04 2.47
N GLU A 22 -8.36 0.87 2.96
CA GLU A 22 -7.03 0.72 3.50
C GLU A 22 -6.17 -0.13 2.56
N ARG A 23 -5.11 0.48 2.00
CA ARG A 23 -4.15 -0.28 1.19
C ARG A 23 -3.21 -1.09 2.10
N ASN A 24 -3.50 -2.37 2.14
CA ASN A 24 -2.80 -3.42 2.90
C ASN A 24 -1.29 -3.53 2.61
N ALA A 25 -0.82 -3.09 1.43
CA ALA A 25 0.58 -3.21 1.02
C ALA A 25 1.62 -2.51 1.93
N GLY A 26 1.20 -1.49 2.70
CA GLY A 26 2.07 -0.77 3.64
C GLY A 26 2.13 -1.34 5.05
N LYS A 27 1.31 -2.33 5.39
CA LYS A 27 1.31 -2.96 6.70
C LYS A 27 2.35 -4.08 6.75
N PRO A 28 3.35 -4.02 7.65
CA PRO A 28 4.28 -5.11 7.83
C PRO A 28 3.57 -6.44 8.13
N LEU A 29 4.10 -7.53 7.57
CA LEU A 29 3.64 -8.92 7.76
C LEU A 29 2.22 -9.25 7.25
N GLN A 30 1.48 -8.31 6.66
CA GLN A 30 0.30 -8.71 5.89
C GLN A 30 0.68 -9.52 4.64
N LYS A 31 1.90 -9.31 4.15
CA LYS A 31 2.55 -10.16 3.16
C LYS A 31 3.95 -10.46 3.66
N ILE A 32 4.31 -11.74 3.63
CA ILE A 32 5.64 -12.21 3.99
C ILE A 32 6.22 -12.84 2.74
N THR A 33 7.39 -12.36 2.34
CA THR A 33 8.13 -12.91 1.19
C THR A 33 9.39 -13.58 1.72
N MET A 34 9.72 -14.76 1.17
CA MET A 34 10.90 -15.52 1.55
C MET A 34 11.66 -15.98 0.31
N ASP A 35 12.99 -15.87 0.32
CA ASP A 35 13.83 -16.43 -0.73
C ASP A 35 14.25 -17.88 -0.43
N ALA A 36 14.94 -18.52 -1.39
CA ALA A 36 15.40 -19.91 -1.25
C ALA A 36 16.45 -20.13 -0.16
N ALA A 37 17.11 -19.06 0.32
CA ALA A 37 18.05 -19.10 1.43
C ALA A 37 17.35 -18.87 2.79
N GLY A 38 16.04 -18.66 2.80
CA GLY A 38 15.24 -18.42 4.00
C GLY A 38 15.24 -16.96 4.46
N ASN A 39 15.72 -16.01 3.66
CA ASN A 39 15.69 -14.59 4.01
C ASN A 39 14.27 -14.05 3.89
N LEU A 40 13.82 -13.32 4.91
CA LEU A 40 12.45 -12.85 5.07
C LEU A 40 12.33 -11.34 4.84
N SER A 41 11.35 -10.96 4.03
CA SER A 41 10.82 -9.61 3.92
C SER A 41 9.40 -9.54 4.48
N ALA A 42 9.07 -8.41 5.11
CA ALA A 42 7.76 -8.12 5.66
C ALA A 42 6.83 -7.38 4.69
N PHE A 43 7.23 -7.30 3.41
CA PHE A 43 6.52 -6.60 2.34
C PHE A 43 6.35 -7.49 1.09
N THR A 44 5.65 -6.95 0.09
CA THR A 44 5.47 -7.57 -1.23
C THR A 44 6.80 -7.84 -1.95
N LEU A 45 6.77 -8.75 -2.93
CA LEU A 45 7.90 -9.05 -3.82
C LEU A 45 8.56 -7.79 -4.41
N GLY A 46 7.78 -6.77 -4.77
CA GLY A 46 8.30 -5.52 -5.33
C GLY A 46 9.26 -4.76 -4.39
N LEU A 47 9.12 -4.91 -3.07
CA LEU A 47 10.08 -4.39 -2.10
C LEU A 47 11.11 -5.44 -1.70
N ALA A 48 10.72 -6.71 -1.61
CA ALA A 48 11.58 -7.78 -1.12
C ALA A 48 12.83 -8.04 -2.01
N THR A 49 12.75 -7.75 -3.30
CA THR A 49 13.83 -8.04 -4.27
C THR A 49 14.71 -6.83 -4.61
N VAL A 50 14.38 -5.64 -4.11
CA VAL A 50 15.12 -4.41 -4.44
C VAL A 50 16.15 -4.07 -3.37
N THR A 51 17.23 -3.42 -3.81
CA THR A 51 18.20 -2.78 -2.92
C THR A 51 18.16 -1.28 -3.17
N HIS A 52 18.10 -0.50 -2.10
CA HIS A 52 18.03 0.95 -2.17
C HIS A 52 19.29 1.59 -1.58
N ALA A 53 19.73 2.74 -2.11
CA ALA A 53 20.91 3.44 -1.58
C ALA A 53 20.72 3.87 -0.11
N HIS A 54 19.53 4.36 0.25
CA HIS A 54 19.22 4.82 1.60
C HIS A 54 18.71 3.71 2.54
N TYR A 55 17.91 2.77 2.03
CA TYR A 55 17.24 1.75 2.84
C TYR A 55 17.89 0.37 2.74
N TRP A 56 18.92 0.20 1.91
CA TRP A 56 19.60 -1.09 1.67
C TRP A 56 18.60 -2.17 1.21
N SER A 57 18.80 -3.43 1.59
CA SER A 57 17.90 -4.55 1.26
C SER A 57 16.67 -4.59 2.17
N PHE A 58 15.50 -4.96 1.67
CA PHE A 58 14.28 -5.08 2.50
C PHE A 58 14.15 -6.46 3.16
N ILE A 59 15.27 -7.02 3.61
CA ILE A 59 15.35 -8.26 4.38
C ILE A 59 15.46 -7.91 5.86
N PHE A 60 14.63 -8.53 6.68
CA PHE A 60 14.50 -8.22 8.11
C PHE A 60 14.87 -9.37 9.04
N ALA A 61 14.92 -10.60 8.50
CA ALA A 61 15.28 -11.79 9.25
C ALA A 61 15.68 -12.93 8.31
N ASN A 62 16.19 -14.02 8.87
CA ASN A 62 16.24 -15.31 8.22
C ASN A 62 15.38 -16.28 9.05
N ILE A 63 14.54 -17.09 8.39
CA ILE A 63 13.60 -18.02 9.05
C ILE A 63 14.31 -19.00 9.99
N MET A 64 15.55 -19.38 9.67
CA MET A 64 16.34 -20.32 10.46
C MET A 64 16.89 -19.69 11.75
N ASN A 65 16.91 -18.36 11.84
CA ASN A 65 17.55 -17.60 12.91
C ASN A 65 16.54 -16.91 13.85
N ILE A 66 15.24 -16.97 13.56
CA ILE A 66 14.19 -16.37 14.38
C ILE A 66 13.44 -17.43 15.18
N LYS A 67 12.99 -17.07 16.37
CA LYS A 67 12.14 -17.91 17.22
C LYS A 67 10.66 -17.71 16.89
N SER A 68 10.31 -16.51 16.43
CA SER A 68 8.94 -16.15 16.05
C SER A 68 8.90 -14.98 15.08
N LEU A 69 7.74 -14.75 14.45
CA LEU A 69 7.53 -13.56 13.63
C LEU A 69 7.64 -12.24 14.43
N ASN A 70 7.48 -12.26 15.75
CA ASN A 70 7.70 -11.07 16.59
C ASN A 70 9.14 -10.56 16.52
N ASP A 71 10.11 -11.44 16.26
CA ASP A 71 11.52 -11.06 16.08
C ASP A 71 11.69 -10.20 14.81
N VAL A 72 10.79 -10.38 13.82
CA VAL A 72 10.74 -9.57 12.60
C VAL A 72 10.11 -8.22 12.87
N ILE A 73 8.99 -8.16 13.60
CA ILE A 73 8.25 -6.91 13.89
C ILE A 73 9.07 -5.96 14.76
N THR A 74 9.90 -6.51 15.65
CA THR A 74 10.79 -5.73 16.53
C THR A 74 12.07 -5.27 15.84
N ASN A 75 12.29 -5.64 14.58
CA ASN A 75 13.43 -5.18 13.79
C ASN A 75 13.39 -3.64 13.62
N GLN A 76 14.42 -2.96 14.10
CA GLN A 76 14.51 -1.49 14.09
C GLN A 76 14.43 -0.89 12.68
N LYS A 77 14.95 -1.58 11.68
CA LYS A 77 14.86 -1.15 10.28
C LYS A 77 13.42 -1.20 9.78
N LEU A 78 12.70 -2.27 10.10
CA LEU A 78 11.30 -2.43 9.73
C LEU A 78 10.44 -1.35 10.39
N ILE A 79 10.68 -1.07 11.68
CA ILE A 79 9.99 -0.01 12.41
C ILE A 79 10.20 1.35 11.75
N LYS A 80 11.45 1.70 11.38
CA LYS A 80 11.75 2.97 10.68
C LYS A 80 11.01 3.08 9.35
N ILE A 81 11.07 2.04 8.51
CA ILE A 81 10.39 2.02 7.21
C ILE A 81 8.88 2.15 7.40
N LYS A 82 8.30 1.41 8.35
CA LYS A 82 6.87 1.49 8.68
C LYS A 82 6.47 2.92 9.05
N ASN A 83 7.25 3.59 9.91
CA ASN A 83 6.96 4.95 10.33
C ASN A 83 6.99 5.94 9.16
N GLU A 84 7.92 5.78 8.21
CA GLU A 84 7.93 6.63 7.01
C GLU A 84 6.75 6.35 6.06
N ILE A 85 6.35 5.08 5.92
CA ILE A 85 5.14 4.72 5.16
C ILE A 85 3.91 5.38 5.80
N ASP A 86 3.77 5.30 7.13
CA ASP A 86 2.66 5.91 7.86
C ASP A 86 2.67 7.45 7.74
N LEU A 87 3.85 8.06 7.73
CA LEU A 87 4.00 9.49 7.47
C LEU A 87 3.51 9.84 6.06
N GLY A 88 3.94 9.10 5.04
CA GLY A 88 3.48 9.31 3.66
C GLY A 88 1.97 9.12 3.51
N LYS A 89 1.38 8.13 4.19
CA LYS A 89 -0.08 7.94 4.23
C LYS A 89 -0.79 9.12 4.89
N THR A 90 -0.29 9.59 6.03
CA THR A 90 -0.85 10.74 6.76
C THR A 90 -0.80 12.00 5.91
N THR A 91 0.31 12.26 5.23
CA THR A 91 0.43 13.40 4.32
C THR A 91 -0.57 13.30 3.17
N CYS A 92 -0.71 12.13 2.53
CA CYS A 92 -1.72 11.91 1.50
C CYS A 92 -3.15 12.17 2.02
N LYS A 93 -3.48 11.70 3.22
CA LYS A 93 -4.80 11.90 3.85
C LYS A 93 -5.15 13.37 4.02
N ASN A 94 -4.16 14.20 4.34
CA ASN A 94 -4.37 15.62 4.60
C ASN A 94 -4.46 16.48 3.33
N MET A 95 -4.02 15.97 2.16
CA MET A 95 -3.89 16.77 0.93
C MET A 95 -4.64 16.24 -0.28
N CYS A 96 -5.12 14.99 -0.26
CA CYS A 96 -5.74 14.33 -1.41
C CYS A 96 -7.22 14.08 -1.16
N ASN A 97 -8.08 14.68 -1.97
CA ASN A 97 -9.53 14.48 -1.88
C ASN A 97 -9.93 13.01 -2.17
N ASP A 98 -9.18 12.34 -3.03
CA ASP A 98 -9.44 10.95 -3.43
C ASP A 98 -8.80 9.94 -2.49
N PHE A 99 -8.25 10.39 -1.35
CA PHE A 99 -7.60 9.51 -0.38
C PHE A 99 -8.51 8.38 0.10
N ILE A 100 -9.82 8.66 0.26
CA ILE A 100 -10.81 7.67 0.69
C ILE A 100 -10.89 6.46 -0.26
N VAL A 101 -10.62 6.68 -1.55
CA VAL A 101 -10.69 5.66 -2.60
C VAL A 101 -9.40 4.83 -2.69
N TRP A 102 -8.25 5.38 -2.28
CA TRP A 102 -6.95 4.74 -2.52
C TRP A 102 -6.08 4.47 -1.28
N GLY A 103 -6.40 5.07 -0.14
CA GLY A 103 -5.74 4.79 1.15
C GLY A 103 -4.25 5.15 1.21
N GLY A 104 -3.74 5.96 0.27
CA GLY A 104 -2.37 6.48 0.28
C GLY A 104 -1.34 5.77 -0.61
N GLY A 105 -1.74 4.84 -1.48
CA GLY A 105 -0.86 4.31 -2.54
C GLY A 105 0.14 3.22 -2.13
N ASP A 106 0.91 2.72 -3.11
CA ASP A 106 1.84 1.61 -2.92
C ASP A 106 3.16 2.17 -2.37
N PRO A 107 3.63 1.71 -1.20
CA PRO A 107 4.94 2.08 -0.69
C PRO A 107 6.08 1.84 -1.68
N ALA A 108 6.01 0.78 -2.49
CA ALA A 108 7.02 0.46 -3.49
C ALA A 108 7.08 1.52 -4.59
N MET A 109 5.93 2.01 -5.05
CA MET A 109 5.86 3.07 -6.07
C MET A 109 6.33 4.41 -5.51
N LYS A 110 5.98 4.73 -4.26
CA LYS A 110 6.50 5.92 -3.59
C LYS A 110 8.02 5.88 -3.47
N LEU A 111 8.57 4.74 -3.07
CA LEU A 111 10.01 4.56 -3.01
C LEU A 111 10.65 4.70 -4.39
N TRP A 112 10.10 4.05 -5.40
CA TRP A 112 10.64 4.05 -6.76
C TRP A 112 10.64 5.45 -7.40
N GLU A 113 9.56 6.20 -7.25
CA GLU A 113 9.38 7.49 -7.92
C GLU A 113 9.90 8.66 -7.09
N ASN A 114 9.65 8.65 -5.78
CA ASN A 114 9.97 9.76 -4.88
C ASN A 114 11.25 9.53 -4.09
N ASN A 115 11.89 8.37 -4.21
CA ASN A 115 13.11 7.99 -3.48
C ASN A 115 12.90 7.96 -1.94
N THR A 116 11.65 7.93 -1.48
CA THR A 116 11.25 7.90 -0.06
C THR A 116 9.85 7.30 0.11
N PHE A 117 9.62 6.62 1.24
CA PHE A 117 8.28 6.16 1.63
C PHE A 117 7.35 7.28 2.10
N ALA A 118 7.92 8.39 2.59
CA ALA A 118 7.18 9.55 3.04
C ALA A 118 6.62 10.42 1.89
N GLY A 119 6.92 10.05 0.64
CA GLY A 119 6.41 10.70 -0.55
C GLY A 119 4.88 10.60 -0.69
N THR A 120 4.32 11.42 -1.56
CA THR A 120 2.86 11.55 -1.74
C THR A 120 2.42 11.02 -3.10
N GLU A 121 2.15 11.90 -4.06
CA GLU A 121 1.66 11.54 -5.38
C GLU A 121 2.69 10.67 -6.12
N THR A 122 2.20 9.64 -6.81
CA THR A 122 2.95 8.81 -7.75
C THR A 122 2.26 8.83 -9.11
N THR A 123 2.91 8.29 -10.12
CA THR A 123 2.38 8.19 -11.48
C THR A 123 1.18 7.25 -11.51
N GLU A 124 1.08 6.28 -10.59
CA GLU A 124 -0.12 5.46 -10.39
C GLU A 124 -1.34 6.34 -10.02
N CYS A 125 -1.15 7.40 -9.21
CA CYS A 125 -2.23 8.25 -8.70
C CYS A 125 -3.04 8.96 -9.79
N ARG A 126 -2.43 9.40 -10.89
CA ARG A 126 -3.12 10.28 -11.87
C ARG A 126 -4.02 9.52 -12.86
N PRO A 127 -3.54 8.54 -13.63
CA PRO A 127 -4.37 7.86 -14.62
C PRO A 127 -5.17 6.70 -14.01
N ALA A 128 -4.62 5.96 -13.05
CA ALA A 128 -5.26 4.74 -12.55
C ALA A 128 -6.36 5.02 -11.52
N ILE A 129 -6.21 6.10 -10.74
CA ILE A 129 -7.12 6.46 -9.64
C ILE A 129 -7.96 7.66 -10.03
N LYS A 130 -7.38 8.86 -10.16
CA LYS A 130 -8.18 10.08 -10.39
C LYS A 130 -9.08 9.97 -11.61
N ALA A 131 -8.51 9.67 -12.78
CA ALA A 131 -9.28 9.56 -14.01
C ALA A 131 -10.33 8.42 -13.98
N ARG A 132 -10.02 7.29 -13.31
CA ARG A 132 -10.97 6.17 -13.16
C ARG A 132 -12.10 6.53 -12.22
N THR A 133 -11.77 7.08 -11.04
CA THR A 133 -12.73 7.52 -10.04
C THR A 133 -13.65 8.60 -10.61
N ASP A 134 -13.09 9.59 -11.30
CA ASP A 134 -13.88 10.63 -11.97
C ASP A 134 -14.82 10.03 -13.02
N ALA A 135 -14.35 9.10 -13.85
CA ALA A 135 -15.17 8.43 -14.85
C ALA A 135 -16.29 7.58 -14.22
N LEU A 136 -16.00 6.87 -13.12
CA LEU A 136 -16.97 6.07 -12.38
C LEU A 136 -18.03 6.95 -11.73
N LEU A 137 -17.62 8.02 -11.04
CA LEU A 137 -18.52 8.99 -10.41
C LEU A 137 -19.41 9.66 -11.45
N TYR A 138 -18.84 10.06 -12.59
CA TYR A 138 -19.60 10.61 -13.71
C TYR A 138 -20.65 9.59 -14.21
N TYR A 139 -20.24 8.36 -14.49
CA TYR A 139 -21.15 7.31 -14.95
C TYR A 139 -22.28 7.03 -13.95
N LEU A 140 -21.96 6.90 -12.65
CA LEU A 140 -22.95 6.70 -11.60
C LEU A 140 -23.96 7.87 -11.53
N GLY A 141 -23.51 9.11 -11.75
CA GLY A 141 -24.38 10.28 -11.83
C GLY A 141 -25.30 10.32 -13.05
N THR A 142 -25.01 9.54 -14.11
CA THR A 142 -25.91 9.40 -15.27
C THR A 142 -27.01 8.34 -15.08
N LEU A 143 -26.88 7.48 -14.07
CA LEU A 143 -27.87 6.44 -13.81
C LEU A 143 -29.09 7.06 -13.11
N PRO A 144 -30.32 6.69 -13.51
CA PRO A 144 -31.51 7.13 -12.78
C PRO A 144 -31.43 6.58 -11.35
N TYR A 145 -31.63 7.48 -10.37
CA TYR A 145 -31.76 7.11 -8.96
C TYR A 145 -32.81 5.98 -8.85
N LYS A 146 -32.41 4.84 -8.28
CA LYS A 146 -33.34 3.76 -7.92
C LYS A 146 -33.93 4.00 -6.55
#